data_AF-A0ABD5CJZ8-F1
#
_entry.id   AF-A0ABD5CJZ8-F1
#
_cell.length_a   1.000
_cell.length_b   1.000
_cell.length_c   1.000
_cell.angle_alpha   90.00
_cell.angle_beta   90.00
_cell.angle_gamma   90.00
#
_symmetry.space_group_name_H-M   'P 1'
#
loop_
_entity.id
_entity.type
_entity.pdbx_description
1 polymer ?
#
loop_
_entity_poly.entity_id
_entity_poly.type
_entity_poly.pdbx_seq_one_letter_code
_entity_poly.pdbx_strand_id
1 'polypeptide(L)'
;MRYHFALTLAFTFATAVAASAAANAQTPASGDTGALQCAIGKVTGVGGSEQSVREYLATPGRDQYRYLADHPIQCRISDEGRASACTGITTLRREQVSVYDQIDSSLTSVVARVDLDHGTYPILIVVPSKDVQCQE
;
A
#
# COMPACT_ATOMS: atom_id res chain seq x y z
N MET A 1 -22.63 15.60 78.24
CA MET A 1 -22.99 15.84 76.82
C MET A 1 -21.67 15.93 76.06
N ARG A 2 -21.27 14.94 75.25
CA ARG A 2 -21.57 14.82 73.79
C ARG A 2 -21.21 16.16 73.10
N TYR A 3 -20.25 16.26 72.17
CA TYR A 3 -20.09 15.47 70.94
C TYR A 3 -18.64 15.45 70.42
N HIS A 4 -18.23 14.29 69.91
CA HIS A 4 -17.08 14.12 69.01
C HIS A 4 -17.44 14.66 67.62
N PHE A 5 -16.52 15.35 66.96
CA PHE A 5 -16.52 15.41 65.49
C PHE A 5 -15.11 15.26 64.95
N ALA A 6 -14.89 14.08 64.37
CA ALA A 6 -13.73 13.69 63.61
C ALA A 6 -13.68 14.44 62.29
N LEU A 7 -12.50 14.93 61.92
CA LEU A 7 -12.23 15.51 60.61
C LEU A 7 -11.58 14.42 59.74
N THR A 8 -12.39 13.63 59.04
CA THR A 8 -11.93 12.70 58.00
C THR A 8 -12.07 13.38 56.64
N LEU A 9 -10.95 13.83 56.07
CA LEU A 9 -10.87 14.20 54.66
C LEU A 9 -10.90 12.92 53.81
N ALA A 10 -12.02 12.64 53.16
CA ALA A 10 -12.11 11.62 52.12
C ALA A 10 -11.66 12.24 50.79
N PHE A 11 -10.50 11.80 50.29
CA PHE A 11 -10.00 12.13 48.95
C PHE A 11 -10.72 11.24 47.93
N THR A 12 -11.71 11.78 47.22
CA THR A 12 -12.35 11.08 46.10
C THR A 12 -11.53 11.31 44.83
N PHE A 13 -10.72 10.33 44.44
CA PHE A 13 -10.13 10.29 43.11
C PHE A 13 -11.19 9.83 42.11
N ALA A 14 -11.72 10.78 41.33
CA ALA A 14 -12.54 10.47 40.17
C ALA A 14 -11.63 9.89 39.07
N THR A 15 -11.67 8.57 38.88
CA THR A 15 -11.07 7.91 37.73
C THR A 15 -11.99 8.09 36.53
N ALA A 16 -11.72 9.10 35.69
CA ALA A 16 -12.30 9.17 34.36
C ALA A 16 -11.70 8.03 33.51
N VAL A 17 -12.51 7.01 33.22
CA VAL A 17 -12.17 6.03 32.19
C VAL A 17 -12.21 6.76 30.85
N ALA A 18 -11.03 6.99 30.28
CA ALA A 18 -10.90 7.43 28.90
C ALA A 18 -11.54 6.36 28.00
N ALA A 19 -12.65 6.71 27.36
CA ALA A 19 -13.23 5.89 26.32
C ALA A 19 -12.20 5.78 25.19
N SER A 20 -11.65 4.59 24.97
CA SER A 20 -10.89 4.27 23.78
C SER A 20 -11.79 4.53 22.59
N ALA A 21 -11.57 5.64 21.88
CA ALA A 21 -12.12 5.80 20.55
C ALA A 21 -11.56 4.64 19.72
N ALA A 22 -12.39 3.63 19.46
CA ALA A 22 -12.11 2.68 18.42
C ALA A 22 -11.94 3.51 17.15
N ALA A 23 -10.70 3.60 16.66
CA ALA A 23 -10.42 4.09 15.33
C ALA A 23 -11.11 3.12 14.37
N ASN A 24 -12.37 3.40 14.05
CA ASN A 24 -13.05 2.78 12.93
C ASN A 24 -12.25 3.21 11.70
N ALA A 25 -11.42 2.30 11.18
CA ALA A 25 -10.91 2.42 9.83
C ALA A 25 -12.15 2.42 8.93
N GLN A 26 -12.59 3.61 8.56
CA GLN A 26 -13.62 3.81 7.56
C GLN A 26 -12.99 3.36 6.23
N THR A 27 -13.16 2.09 5.87
CA THR A 27 -13.17 1.72 4.45
C THR A 27 -14.18 2.66 3.79
N PRO A 28 -13.78 3.49 2.81
CA PRO A 28 -14.73 4.34 2.13
C PRO A 28 -15.82 3.45 1.56
N ALA A 29 -17.04 3.65 2.04
CA ALA A 29 -18.22 3.08 1.46
C ALA A 29 -18.31 3.61 0.03
N SER A 30 -18.19 2.69 -0.92
CA SER A 30 -18.59 2.77 -2.33
C SER A 30 -18.93 4.19 -2.81
N GLY A 31 -17.92 4.90 -3.29
CA GLY A 31 -18.05 6.22 -3.90
C GLY A 31 -16.99 6.43 -4.97
N ASP A 32 -17.30 5.98 -6.19
CA ASP A 32 -16.74 6.42 -7.49
C ASP A 32 -15.21 6.63 -7.63
N THR A 33 -14.39 5.85 -6.93
CA THR A 33 -13.10 5.40 -7.48
C THR A 33 -13.40 4.28 -8.45
N GLY A 34 -12.91 4.37 -9.70
CA GLY A 34 -13.20 3.42 -10.79
C GLY A 34 -13.26 1.99 -10.27
N ALA A 35 -14.40 1.32 -10.46
CA ALA A 35 -14.74 0.08 -9.78
C ALA A 35 -13.55 -0.91 -9.78
N LEU A 36 -13.01 -1.19 -8.59
CA LEU A 36 -11.95 -2.17 -8.41
C LEU A 36 -12.38 -3.49 -9.04
N GLN A 37 -11.64 -3.93 -10.06
CA GLN A 37 -12.00 -5.11 -10.87
C GLN A 37 -12.01 -6.41 -10.04
N CYS A 38 -11.17 -6.49 -9.01
CA CYS A 38 -11.07 -7.61 -8.07
C CYS A 38 -10.21 -7.21 -6.86
N ALA A 39 -10.22 -8.02 -5.78
CA ALA A 39 -9.34 -7.82 -4.63
C ALA A 39 -7.97 -8.49 -4.80
N ILE A 40 -7.94 -9.66 -5.44
CA ILE A 40 -6.74 -10.46 -5.71
C ILE A 40 -6.61 -10.67 -7.21
N GLY A 41 -5.41 -10.43 -7.74
CA GLY A 41 -5.09 -10.61 -9.15
C GLY A 41 -3.80 -11.40 -9.35
N LYS A 42 -3.59 -11.83 -10.59
CA LYS A 42 -2.31 -12.31 -11.11
C LYS A 42 -1.77 -11.28 -12.07
N VAL A 43 -0.50 -10.88 -11.92
CA VAL A 43 0.12 -9.91 -12.83
C VAL A 43 1.26 -10.55 -13.61
N THR A 44 1.25 -10.34 -14.92
CA THR A 44 2.34 -10.74 -15.81
C THR A 44 2.73 -9.57 -16.68
N GLY A 45 3.98 -9.12 -16.63
CA GLY A 45 4.45 -8.00 -17.44
C GLY A 45 5.42 -7.11 -16.68
N VAL A 46 5.27 -5.80 -16.84
CA VAL A 46 6.13 -4.80 -16.22
C VAL A 46 5.33 -4.00 -15.20
N GLY A 47 5.93 -3.78 -14.03
CA GLY A 47 5.38 -2.91 -13.00
C GLY A 47 6.46 -2.03 -12.38
N GLY A 48 6.07 -0.97 -11.68
CA GLY A 48 7.03 -0.06 -11.06
C GLY A 48 6.39 1.18 -10.47
N SER A 49 7.17 2.25 -10.33
CA SER A 49 6.59 3.55 -10.03
C SER A 49 5.69 4.01 -11.19
N GLU A 50 4.64 4.77 -10.91
CA GLU A 50 3.72 5.24 -11.95
C GLU A 50 4.46 5.98 -13.07
N GLN A 51 5.35 6.90 -12.70
CA GLN A 51 6.16 7.65 -13.66
C GLN A 51 7.01 6.73 -14.53
N SER A 52 7.76 5.81 -13.93
CA SER A 52 8.67 4.94 -14.67
C SER A 52 7.93 3.94 -15.56
N VAL A 53 6.72 3.52 -15.18
CA VAL A 53 5.85 2.69 -16.03
C VAL A 53 5.32 3.49 -17.22
N ARG A 54 4.87 4.73 -17.01
CA ARG A 54 4.44 5.60 -18.13
C ARG A 54 5.57 5.86 -19.11
N GLU A 55 6.78 6.13 -18.62
CA GLU A 55 7.98 6.30 -19.44
C GLU A 55 8.36 5.02 -20.21
N TYR A 56 8.28 3.85 -19.57
CA TYR A 56 8.48 2.56 -20.23
C TYR A 56 7.49 2.32 -21.36
N LEU A 57 6.20 2.60 -21.14
CA LEU A 57 5.15 2.44 -22.15
C LEU A 57 5.30 3.43 -23.32
N ALA A 58 5.84 4.62 -23.07
CA ALA A 58 6.17 5.59 -24.10
C ALA A 58 7.48 5.28 -24.85
N THR A 59 8.32 4.40 -24.31
CA THR A 59 9.58 3.99 -24.92
C THR A 59 9.32 3.11 -26.15
N PRO A 60 9.98 3.36 -27.30
CA PRO A 60 9.87 2.49 -28.48
C PRO A 60 10.18 1.04 -28.15
N GLY A 61 9.42 0.08 -28.71
CA GLY A 61 9.56 -1.34 -28.34
C GLY A 61 10.97 -1.92 -28.44
N ARG A 62 11.78 -1.46 -29.40
CA ARG A 62 13.20 -1.86 -29.54
C ARG A 62 14.09 -1.42 -28.37
N ASP A 63 13.69 -0.35 -27.68
CA ASP A 63 14.42 0.30 -26.59
C ASP A 63 13.88 -0.11 -25.21
N GLN A 64 12.70 -0.75 -25.13
CA GLN A 64 12.07 -1.19 -23.88
C GLN A 64 12.94 -2.17 -23.09
N TYR A 65 13.63 -3.09 -23.76
CA TYR A 65 14.54 -4.02 -23.11
C TYR A 65 15.69 -3.29 -22.38
N ARG A 66 16.24 -2.25 -23.03
CA ARG A 66 17.30 -1.43 -22.44
C ARG A 66 16.76 -0.60 -21.27
N TYR A 67 15.57 -0.03 -21.43
CA TYR A 67 14.93 0.72 -20.35
C TYR A 67 14.74 -0.13 -19.08
N LEU A 68 14.32 -1.40 -19.22
CA LEU A 68 14.22 -2.37 -18.12
C LEU A 68 15.56 -2.62 -17.41
N ALA A 69 16.65 -2.73 -18.17
CA ALA A 69 17.97 -2.96 -17.60
C ALA A 69 18.53 -1.71 -16.90
N ASP A 70 18.27 -0.52 -17.45
CA ASP A 70 18.85 0.74 -16.98
C ASP A 70 18.10 1.33 -15.77
N HIS A 71 16.82 0.95 -15.57
CA HIS A 71 15.96 1.52 -14.53
C HIS A 71 15.39 0.43 -13.60
N PRO A 72 16.23 -0.38 -12.93
CA PRO A 72 15.75 -1.39 -12.01
C PRO A 72 15.01 -0.73 -10.84
N ILE A 73 13.96 -1.41 -10.38
CA ILE A 73 13.17 -0.95 -9.24
C ILE A 73 14.06 -0.79 -7.99
N GLN A 74 13.94 0.36 -7.35
CA GLN A 74 14.64 0.70 -6.13
C GLN A 74 13.65 1.36 -5.19
N CYS A 75 13.73 1.03 -3.90
CA CYS A 75 12.86 1.59 -2.87
C CYS A 75 13.68 1.96 -1.64
N ARG A 76 13.21 2.95 -0.88
CA ARG A 76 13.72 3.21 0.47
C ARG A 76 13.06 2.25 1.45
N ILE A 77 13.87 1.50 2.17
CA ILE A 77 13.40 0.59 3.22
C ILE A 77 13.59 1.28 4.56
N SER A 78 12.50 1.39 5.34
CA SER A 78 12.56 1.89 6.71
C SER A 78 13.04 0.82 7.68
N ASP A 79 13.35 1.23 8.91
CA ASP A 79 13.82 0.32 9.96
C ASP A 79 12.78 -0.76 10.31
N GLU A 80 11.48 -0.45 10.18
CA GLU A 80 10.40 -1.43 10.33
C GLU A 80 10.15 -2.31 9.08
N GLY A 81 10.98 -2.19 8.05
CA GLY A 81 10.92 -3.02 6.84
C GLY A 81 9.83 -2.59 5.84
N ARG A 82 9.36 -1.34 5.89
CA ARG A 82 8.41 -0.82 4.90
C ARG A 82 9.16 -0.21 3.72
N ALA A 83 8.78 -0.64 2.52
CA ALA A 83 9.24 -0.01 1.30
C ALA A 83 8.45 1.27 1.01
N SER A 84 9.16 2.32 0.63
CA SER A 84 8.58 3.63 0.28
C SER A 84 9.41 4.31 -0.80
N ALA A 85 8.87 5.38 -1.39
CA ALA A 85 9.56 6.20 -2.39
C ALA A 85 10.21 5.36 -3.51
N CYS A 86 9.47 4.35 -4.00
CA CYS A 86 9.97 3.45 -5.04
C CYS A 86 10.08 4.16 -6.39
N THR A 87 11.16 3.88 -7.12
CA THR A 87 11.45 4.38 -8.47
C THR A 87 11.88 3.24 -9.37
N GLY A 88 11.78 3.41 -10.69
CA GLY A 88 12.18 2.39 -11.65
C GLY A 88 11.10 1.35 -11.89
N ILE A 89 11.49 0.25 -12.54
CA ILE A 89 10.59 -0.81 -12.99
C ILE A 89 11.15 -2.20 -12.73
N THR A 90 10.26 -3.18 -12.75
CA THR A 90 10.57 -4.60 -12.59
C THR A 90 9.66 -5.46 -13.46
N THR A 91 10.07 -6.70 -13.69
CA THR A 91 9.26 -7.69 -14.40
C THR A 91 8.53 -8.59 -13.41
N LEU A 92 7.23 -8.77 -13.62
CA LEU A 92 6.37 -9.63 -12.82
C LEU A 92 6.08 -10.90 -13.62
N ARG A 93 6.40 -12.07 -13.06
CA ARG A 93 6.31 -13.36 -13.76
C ARG A 93 5.15 -14.20 -13.23
N ARG A 94 3.94 -13.64 -13.31
CA ARG A 94 2.69 -14.23 -12.78
C ARG A 94 2.60 -14.14 -11.25
N GLU A 95 2.98 -12.99 -10.72
CA GLU A 95 2.89 -12.73 -9.27
C GLU A 95 1.43 -12.62 -8.83
N GLN A 96 1.10 -13.21 -7.69
CA GLN A 96 -0.18 -12.93 -7.02
C GLN A 96 -0.07 -11.58 -6.32
N VAL A 97 -1.02 -10.69 -6.57
CA VAL A 97 -1.03 -9.32 -6.05
C VAL A 97 -2.37 -8.99 -5.41
N SER A 98 -2.35 -8.07 -4.46
CA SER A 98 -3.57 -7.41 -3.98
C SER A 98 -3.81 -6.17 -4.81
N VAL A 99 -4.97 -6.06 -5.44
CA VAL A 99 -5.34 -4.89 -6.24
C VAL A 99 -5.82 -3.80 -5.29
N TYR A 100 -5.26 -2.60 -5.42
CA TYR A 100 -5.51 -1.50 -4.48
C TYR A 100 -6.39 -0.41 -5.05
N ASP A 101 -6.08 0.06 -6.27
CA ASP A 101 -6.86 1.10 -6.95
C ASP A 101 -6.68 1.03 -8.47
N GLN A 102 -7.67 1.49 -9.23
CA GLN A 102 -7.52 1.75 -10.66
C GLN A 102 -7.20 3.25 -10.85
N ILE A 103 -5.95 3.55 -11.23
CA ILE A 103 -5.48 4.94 -11.38
C ILE A 103 -6.18 5.59 -12.58
N ASP A 104 -6.24 4.87 -13.70
CA ASP A 104 -6.96 5.26 -14.90
C ASP A 104 -7.35 4.00 -15.68
N SER A 105 -7.95 4.15 -16.87
CA SER A 105 -8.37 3.00 -17.68
C SER A 105 -7.23 2.11 -18.17
N SER A 106 -5.98 2.59 -18.09
CA SER A 106 -4.78 1.92 -18.58
C SER A 106 -3.86 1.41 -17.48
N LEU A 107 -3.93 1.97 -16.26
CA LEU A 107 -3.04 1.65 -15.15
C LEU A 107 -3.79 1.27 -13.87
N THR A 108 -3.26 0.26 -13.18
CA THR A 108 -3.79 -0.25 -11.91
C THR A 108 -2.68 -0.28 -10.87
N SER A 109 -2.99 0.18 -9.66
CA SER A 109 -2.13 0.10 -8.49
C SER A 109 -2.33 -1.24 -7.77
N VAL A 110 -1.24 -1.95 -7.51
CA VAL A 110 -1.23 -3.27 -6.90
C VAL A 110 -0.13 -3.39 -5.85
N VAL A 111 -0.35 -4.22 -4.84
CA VAL A 111 0.70 -4.62 -3.88
C VAL A 111 1.30 -5.93 -4.37
N ALA A 112 2.57 -5.90 -4.73
CA ALA A 112 3.34 -7.06 -5.17
C ALA A 112 4.53 -7.30 -4.24
N ARG A 113 4.94 -8.56 -4.08
CA ARG A 113 6.20 -8.91 -3.44
C ARG A 113 7.32 -8.81 -4.47
N VAL A 114 8.29 -7.95 -4.23
CA VAL A 114 9.38 -7.68 -5.17
C VAL A 114 10.71 -7.88 -4.45
N ASP A 115 11.63 -8.55 -5.13
CA ASP A 115 13.00 -8.75 -4.66
C ASP A 115 13.80 -7.46 -4.86
N LEU A 116 14.37 -6.98 -3.77
CA LEU A 116 15.30 -5.85 -3.69
C LEU A 116 16.62 -6.36 -3.08
N ASP A 117 17.66 -5.53 -3.08
CA ASP A 117 19.03 -5.91 -2.68
C ASP A 117 19.14 -6.61 -1.31
N HIS A 118 18.23 -6.32 -0.38
CA HIS A 118 18.26 -6.83 0.99
C HIS A 118 17.08 -7.74 1.36
N GLY A 119 16.27 -8.16 0.38
CA GLY A 119 15.18 -9.11 0.59
C GLY A 119 13.95 -8.83 -0.26
N THR A 120 12.87 -9.57 0.04
CA THR A 120 11.60 -9.48 -0.68
C THR A 120 10.57 -8.66 0.10
N TYR A 121 10.19 -7.50 -0.43
CA TYR A 121 9.31 -6.56 0.26
C TYR A 121 7.96 -6.45 -0.45
N PRO A 122 6.84 -6.34 0.30
CA PRO A 122 5.57 -5.94 -0.28
C PRO A 122 5.66 -4.45 -0.64
N ILE A 123 5.50 -4.13 -1.92
CA ILE A 123 5.59 -2.76 -2.42
C ILE A 123 4.33 -2.42 -3.21
N LEU A 124 3.85 -1.18 -3.06
CA LEU A 124 2.79 -0.64 -3.89
C LEU A 124 3.40 -0.16 -5.22
N ILE A 125 3.01 -0.80 -6.31
CA ILE A 125 3.49 -0.49 -7.65
C ILE A 125 2.32 -0.36 -8.62
N VAL A 126 2.58 0.29 -9.74
CA VAL A 126 1.65 0.44 -10.84
C VAL A 126 1.98 -0.58 -11.93
N VAL A 127 0.94 -1.12 -12.54
CA VAL A 127 1.03 -2.08 -13.65
C VAL A 127 0.00 -1.70 -14.73
N PRO A 128 0.23 -2.01 -16.01
CA PRO A 128 -0.79 -1.87 -17.03
C PRO A 128 -2.03 -2.69 -16.68
N SER A 129 -3.23 -2.13 -16.77
CA SER A 129 -4.48 -2.84 -16.42
C SER A 129 -4.68 -4.09 -17.27
N LYS A 130 -4.20 -4.11 -18.52
CA LYS A 130 -4.23 -5.28 -19.40
C LYS A 130 -3.38 -6.47 -18.89
N ASP A 131 -2.43 -6.20 -18.01
CA ASP A 131 -1.49 -7.18 -17.46
C ASP A 131 -2.00 -7.79 -16.14
N VAL A 132 -3.14 -7.30 -15.63
CA VAL A 132 -3.84 -7.81 -14.45
C VAL A 132 -4.89 -8.83 -14.87
N GLN A 133 -4.86 -10.00 -14.26
CA GLN A 133 -5.88 -11.03 -14.41
C GLN A 133 -6.53 -11.28 -13.05
N CYS A 134 -7.82 -10.96 -12.94
CA CYS A 134 -8.56 -11.21 -11.71
C CYS A 134 -8.65 -12.72 -11.42
N GLN A 135 -8.45 -13.07 -10.16
CA GLN A 135 -8.72 -14.42 -9.65
C GLN A 135 -10.08 -14.39 -8.95
N GLU A 136 -10.88 -15.42 -9.19
CA GLU A 136 -12.14 -15.69 -8.46
C GLU A 136 -11.87 -16.39 -7.13
#